data_AF-A0A0P9D311-F1
#
_entry.id   AF-A0A0P9D311-F1
#
_cell.length_a   1.000
_cell.length_b   1.000
_cell.length_c   1.000
_cell.angle_alpha   90.00
_cell.angle_beta   90.00
_cell.angle_gamma   90.00
#
_symmetry.space_group_name_H-M   'P 1'
#
loop_
_entity.id
_entity.type
_entity.pdbx_description
1 polymer ?
#
loop_
_entity_poly.entity_id
_entity_poly.type
_entity_poly.pdbx_seq_one_letter_code
_entity_poly.pdbx_strand_id
1 'polypeptide(L)'
;MRAVVFVRRSGARGLGHAGWAFDCGDGSFCVGSVENPLHHLRTPPRSDGFWALRTRDPIQPMRQRHYTDFKVISLAEADIARAWRTVAWVSSQPYEVFGHNCMDATYDVLRAYGVGHLPVPAHHWEPNHWFDCVDAPRYHIGDADVLLEQAGRSRAGVALPDLDSLITTTPADITPEIPTWRAPQHPDWHHFQADLRAAQHAPARKWRPSLAARLAHFLTRHHTDL
;
A
#
# COMPACT_ATOMS: atom_id res chain seq x y z
N MET A 1 -10.72 -13.80 -7.18
CA MET A 1 -10.53 -12.66 -6.26
C MET A 1 -9.52 -11.68 -6.85
N ARG A 2 -9.55 -10.39 -6.46
CA ARG A 2 -8.66 -9.36 -7.02
C ARG A 2 -7.99 -8.54 -5.92
N ALA A 3 -6.70 -8.32 -6.08
CA ALA A 3 -5.92 -7.34 -5.33
C ALA A 3 -5.40 -6.28 -6.30
N VAL A 4 -5.23 -5.05 -5.81
CA VAL A 4 -4.77 -3.93 -6.61
C VAL A 4 -3.68 -3.19 -5.85
N VAL A 5 -2.56 -2.94 -6.52
CA VAL A 5 -1.52 -2.03 -6.04
C VAL A 5 -1.69 -0.72 -6.79
N PHE A 6 -1.70 0.40 -6.09
CA PHE A 6 -1.75 1.74 -6.67
C PHE A 6 -0.43 2.47 -6.47
N VAL A 7 -0.08 3.34 -7.41
CA VAL A 7 1.03 4.29 -7.25
C VAL A 7 0.67 5.71 -7.69
N ARG A 8 1.02 6.69 -6.84
CA ARG A 8 1.07 8.11 -7.17
C ARG A 8 2.52 8.46 -7.45
N ARG A 9 2.90 8.52 -8.75
CA ARG A 9 4.31 8.66 -9.17
C ARG A 9 4.99 9.93 -8.65
N SER A 10 4.22 11.00 -8.49
CA SER A 10 4.68 12.29 -7.96
C SER A 10 4.81 12.34 -6.43
N GLY A 11 4.32 11.31 -5.72
CA GLY A 11 4.35 11.23 -4.26
C GLY A 11 5.78 11.30 -3.70
N ALA A 12 5.90 11.79 -2.45
CA ALA A 12 7.19 11.95 -1.77
C ALA A 12 8.26 12.64 -2.65
N ARG A 13 7.90 13.78 -3.26
CA ARG A 13 8.76 14.54 -4.19
C ARG A 13 9.28 13.70 -5.37
N GLY A 14 8.44 12.80 -5.87
CA GLY A 14 8.71 11.94 -7.03
C GLY A 14 9.48 10.64 -6.72
N LEU A 15 9.54 10.22 -5.47
CA LEU A 15 9.93 8.85 -5.08
C LEU A 15 8.77 7.86 -5.27
N GLY A 16 7.55 8.38 -5.27
CA GLY A 16 6.31 7.64 -5.38
C GLY A 16 5.54 7.58 -4.07
N HIS A 17 4.34 7.04 -4.13
CA HIS A 17 3.50 6.75 -2.97
C HIS A 17 2.58 5.59 -3.31
N ALA A 18 2.50 4.59 -2.43
CA ALA A 18 1.78 3.35 -2.68
C ALA A 18 0.42 3.32 -1.97
N GLY A 19 -0.49 2.49 -2.46
CA GLY A 19 -1.76 2.20 -1.80
C GLY A 19 -2.29 0.85 -2.27
N TRP A 20 -3.33 0.36 -1.59
CA TRP A 20 -3.90 -0.97 -1.84
C TRP A 20 -5.37 -0.88 -2.22
N ALA A 21 -5.86 -1.92 -2.91
CA ALA A 21 -7.24 -2.37 -2.75
C ALA A 21 -7.34 -3.90 -2.79
N PHE A 22 -8.39 -4.46 -2.20
CA PHE A 22 -8.73 -5.89 -2.33
C PHE A 22 -10.24 -6.11 -2.37
N ASP A 23 -10.66 -7.12 -3.14
CA ASP A 23 -12.06 -7.52 -3.32
C ASP A 23 -12.62 -8.13 -2.02
N CYS A 24 -13.76 -7.62 -1.55
CA CYS A 24 -14.41 -8.05 -0.31
C CYS A 24 -15.34 -9.28 -0.51
N GLY A 25 -15.46 -9.81 -1.72
CA GLY A 25 -16.28 -10.99 -2.03
C GLY A 25 -17.76 -10.71 -2.32
N ASP A 26 -18.21 -9.46 -2.18
CA ASP A 26 -19.58 -9.02 -2.43
C ASP A 26 -19.69 -7.95 -3.54
N GLY A 27 -18.67 -7.87 -4.38
CA GLY A 27 -18.57 -6.86 -5.45
C GLY A 27 -18.08 -5.50 -4.98
N SER A 28 -17.78 -5.33 -3.69
CA SER A 28 -17.07 -4.16 -3.17
C SER A 28 -15.58 -4.44 -2.96
N PHE A 29 -14.81 -3.37 -2.76
CA PHE A 29 -13.39 -3.36 -2.47
C PHE A 29 -13.12 -2.58 -1.20
N CYS A 30 -12.16 -3.05 -0.39
CA CYS A 30 -11.48 -2.23 0.60
C CYS A 30 -10.32 -1.54 -0.11
N VAL A 31 -10.20 -0.21 0.00
CA VAL A 31 -9.15 0.59 -0.64
C VAL A 31 -8.58 1.59 0.37
N GLY A 32 -7.26 1.80 0.37
CA GLY A 32 -6.61 2.67 1.35
C GLY A 32 -5.12 2.96 1.11
N SER A 33 -4.57 3.82 1.98
CA SER A 33 -3.13 4.15 2.06
C SER A 33 -2.76 4.77 3.43
N VAL A 34 -1.46 4.99 3.64
CA VAL A 34 -0.88 5.75 4.77
C VAL A 34 -0.03 6.90 4.22
N GLU A 35 -0.52 8.14 4.28
CA GLU A 35 -0.01 9.28 3.48
C GLU A 35 1.26 9.97 4.03
N ASN A 36 1.48 9.96 5.34
CA ASN A 36 2.46 10.78 6.07
C ASN A 36 2.46 12.27 5.64
N PRO A 37 1.36 13.01 5.86
CA PRO A 37 1.20 14.39 5.39
C PRO A 37 2.19 15.36 6.05
N LEU A 38 2.71 15.03 7.23
CA LEU A 38 3.69 15.85 7.95
C LEU A 38 5.12 15.66 7.43
N HIS A 39 5.36 14.66 6.57
CA HIS A 39 6.69 14.35 6.04
C HIS A 39 7.76 14.08 7.12
N HIS A 40 7.35 13.65 8.32
CA HIS A 40 8.27 13.31 9.39
C HIS A 40 8.84 11.90 9.17
N LEU A 41 10.01 11.64 9.75
CA LEU A 41 10.61 10.30 9.75
C LEU A 41 9.75 9.28 10.50
N ARG A 42 9.04 9.77 11.52
CA ARG A 42 8.09 9.02 12.33
C ARG A 42 6.88 9.89 12.61
N THR A 43 5.69 9.35 12.40
CA THR A 43 4.43 10.03 12.67
C THR A 43 3.54 9.11 13.51
N PRO A 44 3.00 9.58 14.66
CA PRO A 44 2.16 8.74 15.49
C PRO A 44 0.89 8.31 14.74
N PRO A 45 0.25 7.19 15.15
CA PRO A 45 -1.01 6.76 14.58
C PRO A 45 -2.05 7.89 14.61
N ARG A 46 -2.97 7.90 13.64
CA ARG A 46 -4.01 8.95 13.44
C ARG A 46 -3.50 10.30 12.93
N SER A 47 -2.19 10.55 12.96
CA SER A 47 -1.55 11.73 12.34
C SER A 47 -0.79 11.38 11.06
N ASP A 48 -0.65 10.09 10.78
CA ASP A 48 0.03 9.50 9.63
C ASP A 48 -0.77 9.60 8.33
N GLY A 49 -1.99 10.16 8.37
CA GLY A 49 -2.87 10.23 7.22
C GLY A 49 -3.31 8.85 6.73
N PHE A 50 -3.40 7.85 7.61
CA PHE A 50 -4.10 6.61 7.31
C PHE A 50 -5.52 6.90 6.82
N TRP A 51 -5.94 6.22 5.75
CA TRP A 51 -7.33 6.16 5.34
C TRP A 51 -7.62 4.79 4.72
N ALA A 52 -8.84 4.31 4.94
CA ALA A 52 -9.39 3.14 4.28
C ALA A 52 -10.90 3.30 4.13
N LEU A 53 -11.43 2.88 2.98
CA LEU A 53 -12.86 2.91 2.70
C LEU A 53 -13.31 1.65 1.96
N ARG A 54 -14.59 1.34 2.07
CA ARG A 54 -15.25 0.30 1.28
C ARG A 54 -16.05 0.91 0.14
N THR A 55 -15.82 0.47 -1.10
CA THR A 55 -16.46 1.04 -2.31
C THR A 55 -16.63 -0.01 -3.40
N ARG A 56 -17.55 0.19 -4.34
CA ARG A 56 -17.64 -0.63 -5.58
C ARG A 56 -16.59 -0.21 -6.62
N ASP A 57 -16.20 1.06 -6.63
CA ASP A 57 -15.18 1.60 -7.50
C ASP A 57 -13.96 2.07 -6.68
N PRO A 58 -12.91 1.25 -6.52
CA PRO A 58 -11.71 1.65 -5.80
C PRO A 58 -10.79 2.56 -6.63
N ILE A 59 -11.03 2.74 -7.93
CA ILE A 59 -10.24 3.64 -8.78
C ILE A 59 -10.61 5.10 -8.46
N GLN A 60 -11.89 5.40 -8.27
CA GLN A 60 -12.37 6.75 -7.97
C GLN A 60 -11.69 7.43 -6.75
N PRO A 61 -11.64 6.83 -5.55
CA PRO A 61 -10.99 7.46 -4.39
C PRO A 61 -9.47 7.60 -4.55
N MET A 62 -8.84 6.70 -5.30
CA MET A 62 -7.42 6.77 -5.65
C MET A 62 -7.14 7.90 -6.65
N ARG A 63 -7.99 8.05 -7.68
CA ARG A 63 -7.94 9.14 -8.65
C ARG A 63 -8.04 10.51 -7.98
N GLN A 64 -8.97 10.65 -7.04
CA GLN A 64 -9.17 11.90 -6.28
C GLN A 64 -7.97 12.25 -5.40
N ARG A 65 -7.18 11.25 -5.01
CA ARG A 65 -5.91 11.41 -4.27
C ARG A 65 -4.68 11.47 -5.19
N HIS A 66 -4.90 11.68 -6.49
CA HIS A 66 -3.89 11.85 -7.53
C HIS A 66 -2.99 10.64 -7.75
N TYR A 67 -3.46 9.43 -7.45
CA TYR A 67 -2.80 8.23 -7.95
C TYR A 67 -2.88 8.20 -9.47
N THR A 68 -1.83 7.68 -10.11
CA THR A 68 -1.66 7.74 -11.57
C THR A 68 -1.72 6.36 -12.21
N ASP A 69 -1.22 5.33 -11.54
CA ASP A 69 -1.15 3.98 -12.10
C ASP A 69 -1.57 2.94 -11.08
N PHE A 70 -1.98 1.79 -11.57
CA PHE A 70 -2.26 0.64 -10.75
C PHE A 70 -1.93 -0.67 -11.45
N LYS A 71 -1.78 -1.73 -10.67
CA LYS A 71 -1.59 -3.10 -11.13
C LYS A 71 -2.66 -4.00 -10.52
N VAL A 72 -3.24 -4.89 -11.32
CA VAL A 72 -4.29 -5.81 -10.88
C VAL A 72 -3.73 -7.22 -10.78
N ILE A 73 -3.85 -7.82 -9.60
CA ILE A 73 -3.40 -9.18 -9.30
C ILE A 73 -4.63 -10.06 -9.11
N SER A 74 -4.75 -11.10 -9.95
CA SER A 74 -5.83 -12.08 -9.86
C SER A 74 -5.41 -13.25 -8.98
N LEU A 75 -6.27 -13.62 -8.03
CA LEU A 75 -6.06 -14.76 -7.14
C LEU A 75 -7.21 -15.76 -7.26
N ALA A 76 -6.89 -17.06 -7.19
CA ALA A 76 -7.89 -18.12 -7.11
C ALA A 76 -8.64 -18.05 -5.77
N GLU A 77 -7.91 -17.89 -4.68
CA GLU A 77 -8.41 -17.81 -3.31
C GLU A 77 -7.84 -16.57 -2.61
N ALA A 78 -8.57 -16.04 -1.63
CA ALA A 78 -8.13 -14.90 -0.83
C ALA A 78 -8.63 -15.01 0.61
N ASP A 79 -7.85 -14.48 1.55
CA ASP A 79 -8.22 -14.36 2.96
C ASP A 79 -8.70 -12.93 3.28
N ILE A 80 -9.96 -12.67 2.92
CA ILE A 80 -10.60 -11.36 3.12
C ILE A 80 -10.58 -10.95 4.59
N ALA A 81 -10.84 -11.90 5.50
CA ALA A 81 -10.94 -11.62 6.93
C ALA A 81 -9.59 -11.20 7.50
N ARG A 82 -8.50 -11.90 7.13
CA ARG A 82 -7.15 -11.56 7.56
C ARG A 82 -6.67 -10.23 6.96
N ALA A 83 -7.02 -9.93 5.72
CA ALA A 83 -6.72 -8.63 5.12
C ALA A 83 -7.37 -7.47 5.90
N TRP A 84 -8.65 -7.59 6.27
CA TRP A 84 -9.33 -6.59 7.08
C TRP A 84 -8.71 -6.43 8.48
N ARG A 85 -8.37 -7.53 9.16
CA ARG A 85 -7.67 -7.46 10.46
C ARG A 85 -6.28 -6.82 10.34
N THR A 86 -5.62 -7.00 9.20
CA THR A 86 -4.35 -6.34 8.88
C THR A 86 -4.54 -4.85 8.60
N VAL A 87 -5.60 -4.43 7.89
CA VAL A 87 -5.95 -3.00 7.74
C VAL A 87 -6.20 -2.35 9.09
N ALA A 88 -6.93 -3.03 9.99
CA ALA A 88 -7.16 -2.56 11.36
C ALA A 88 -5.83 -2.42 12.13
N TRP A 89 -4.92 -3.39 12.01
CA TRP A 89 -3.59 -3.30 12.59
C TRP A 89 -2.78 -2.13 12.03
N VAL A 90 -2.68 -1.99 10.70
CA VAL A 90 -1.99 -0.86 10.04
C VAL A 90 -2.52 0.48 10.56
N SER A 91 -3.83 0.65 10.71
CA SER A 91 -4.44 1.90 11.20
C SER A 91 -4.03 2.31 12.62
N SER A 92 -3.47 1.38 13.39
CA SER A 92 -3.00 1.59 14.76
C SER A 92 -1.49 1.69 14.88
N GLN A 93 -0.75 1.48 13.79
CA GLN A 93 0.71 1.57 13.80
C GLN A 93 1.18 3.01 13.57
N PRO A 94 2.31 3.42 14.14
CA PRO A 94 2.96 4.65 13.71
C PRO A 94 3.49 4.48 12.29
N TYR A 95 3.51 5.57 11.53
CA TYR A 95 4.28 5.62 10.29
C TYR A 95 5.76 5.73 10.62
N GLU A 96 6.59 4.94 9.95
CA GLU A 96 8.05 5.02 9.97
C GLU A 96 8.59 4.88 8.55
N VAL A 97 9.50 5.78 8.15
CA VAL A 97 10.09 5.75 6.80
C VAL A 97 10.69 4.38 6.46
N PHE A 98 11.24 3.68 7.46
CA PHE A 98 11.77 2.34 7.32
C PHE A 98 10.86 1.31 7.99
N GLY A 99 10.32 0.38 7.21
CA GLY A 99 9.62 -0.81 7.73
C GLY A 99 8.15 -0.62 8.08
N HIS A 100 7.65 0.62 8.18
CA HIS A 100 6.23 0.95 8.42
C HIS A 100 5.79 2.19 7.62
N ASN A 101 6.04 2.21 6.31
CA ASN A 101 5.61 3.27 5.40
C ASN A 101 4.43 2.82 4.50
N CYS A 102 4.08 3.62 3.49
CA CYS A 102 2.97 3.33 2.57
C CYS A 102 3.16 2.03 1.75
N MET A 103 4.40 1.67 1.41
CA MET A 103 4.71 0.41 0.72
C MET A 103 4.58 -0.77 1.68
N ASP A 104 5.11 -0.65 2.90
CA ASP A 104 5.00 -1.69 3.92
C ASP A 104 3.54 -1.98 4.27
N ALA A 105 2.72 -0.93 4.44
CA ALA A 105 1.29 -1.07 4.65
C ALA A 105 0.59 -1.78 3.47
N THR A 106 0.90 -1.37 2.24
CA THR A 106 0.36 -2.01 1.03
C THR A 106 0.78 -3.47 0.93
N TYR A 107 2.05 -3.76 1.19
CA TYR A 107 2.61 -5.12 1.20
C TYR A 107 1.93 -5.98 2.25
N ASP A 108 1.82 -5.49 3.50
CA ASP A 108 1.26 -6.26 4.60
C ASP A 108 -0.22 -6.60 4.35
N VAL A 109 -1.02 -5.63 3.92
CA VAL A 109 -2.45 -5.84 3.62
C VAL A 109 -2.64 -6.84 2.48
N LEU A 110 -1.91 -6.69 1.38
CA LEU A 110 -2.10 -7.56 0.22
C LEU A 110 -1.49 -8.95 0.40
N ARG A 111 -0.38 -9.08 1.14
CA ARG A 111 0.15 -10.38 1.54
C ARG A 111 -0.82 -11.10 2.48
N ALA A 112 -1.45 -10.38 3.42
CA ALA A 112 -2.48 -10.93 4.31
C ALA A 112 -3.72 -11.38 3.54
N TYR A 113 -4.08 -10.68 2.47
CA TYR A 113 -5.14 -11.07 1.54
C TYR A 113 -4.84 -12.35 0.75
N GLY A 114 -3.57 -12.75 0.64
CA GLY A 114 -3.14 -13.97 -0.05
C GLY A 114 -2.21 -13.73 -1.24
N VAL A 115 -1.77 -12.49 -1.50
CA VAL A 115 -0.81 -12.23 -2.57
C VAL A 115 0.58 -12.75 -2.17
N GLY A 116 0.98 -13.90 -2.70
CA GLY A 116 2.21 -14.59 -2.30
C GLY A 116 3.53 -14.08 -2.91
N HIS A 117 3.48 -13.28 -3.98
CA HIS A 117 4.68 -12.92 -4.78
C HIS A 117 4.93 -11.40 -4.86
N LEU A 118 4.53 -10.64 -3.84
CA LEU A 118 4.90 -9.22 -3.77
C LEU A 118 6.39 -9.06 -3.48
N PRO A 119 7.10 -8.14 -4.16
CA PRO A 119 8.46 -7.77 -3.77
C PRO A 119 8.48 -7.28 -2.32
N VAL A 120 9.48 -7.71 -1.55
CA VAL A 120 9.65 -7.21 -0.17
C VAL A 120 10.04 -5.74 -0.23
N PRO A 121 9.35 -4.81 0.46
CA PRO A 121 9.61 -3.37 0.35
C PRO A 121 11.07 -2.97 0.62
N ALA A 122 11.77 -3.66 1.52
CA ALA A 122 13.18 -3.38 1.79
C ALA A 122 14.12 -3.63 0.61
N HIS A 123 13.74 -4.45 -0.39
CA HIS A 123 14.49 -4.62 -1.64
C HIS A 123 14.42 -3.39 -2.54
N HIS A 124 13.37 -2.58 -2.38
CA HIS A 124 13.05 -1.45 -3.25
C HIS A 124 12.52 -0.29 -2.40
N TRP A 125 13.43 0.46 -1.76
CA TRP A 125 13.06 1.51 -0.80
C TRP A 125 12.21 2.66 -1.38
N GLU A 126 12.16 2.81 -2.71
CA GLU A 126 11.33 3.81 -3.39
C GLU A 126 10.00 3.21 -3.88
N PRO A 127 8.85 3.80 -3.55
CA PRO A 127 7.54 3.30 -4.00
C PRO A 127 7.38 3.14 -5.50
N ASN A 128 7.98 4.04 -6.30
CA ASN A 128 7.97 3.90 -7.76
C ASN A 128 8.70 2.64 -8.22
N HIS A 129 9.90 2.39 -7.70
CA HIS A 129 10.70 1.22 -8.06
C HIS A 129 10.06 -0.06 -7.55
N TRP A 130 9.57 -0.06 -6.31
CA TRP A 130 8.85 -1.20 -5.75
C TRP A 130 7.61 -1.57 -6.58
N PHE A 131 6.78 -0.59 -6.94
CA PHE A 131 5.62 -0.79 -7.80
C PHE A 131 6.03 -1.38 -9.16
N ASP A 132 7.10 -0.90 -9.76
CA ASP A 132 7.57 -1.40 -11.06
C ASP A 132 8.00 -2.87 -11.01
N CYS A 133 8.47 -3.34 -9.86
CA CYS A 133 8.85 -4.74 -9.60
C CYS A 133 7.67 -5.68 -9.29
N VAL A 134 6.46 -5.17 -9.00
CA VAL A 134 5.27 -6.01 -8.83
C VAL A 134 4.92 -6.71 -10.14
N ASP A 135 4.86 -8.04 -10.16
CA ASP A 135 4.56 -8.79 -11.39
C ASP A 135 3.04 -8.86 -11.64
N ALA A 136 2.51 -7.86 -12.34
CA ALA A 136 1.11 -7.79 -12.73
C ALA A 136 0.88 -6.77 -13.87
N PRO A 137 -0.21 -6.94 -14.66
CA PRO A 137 -0.59 -5.96 -15.67
C PRO A 137 -0.79 -4.57 -15.08
N ARG A 138 -0.16 -3.56 -15.72
CA ARG A 138 -0.24 -2.14 -15.34
C ARG A 138 -1.29 -1.41 -16.15
N TYR A 139 -2.02 -0.52 -15.48
CA TYR A 139 -3.05 0.35 -16.05
C TYR A 139 -2.82 1.79 -15.58
N HIS A 140 -3.28 2.77 -16.38
CA HIS A 140 -3.29 4.17 -16.01
C HIS A 140 -4.68 4.58 -15.51
N ILE A 141 -4.77 5.37 -14.44
CA ILE A 141 -6.05 5.78 -13.83
C ILE A 141 -6.85 6.74 -14.72
N GLY A 142 -6.17 7.47 -15.60
CA GLY A 142 -6.77 8.39 -16.57
C GLY A 142 -7.39 7.69 -17.79
N ASP A 143 -7.12 6.41 -18.01
CA ASP A 143 -7.69 5.67 -19.12
C ASP A 143 -9.17 5.41 -18.80
N ALA A 144 -10.07 6.05 -19.55
CA ALA A 144 -11.51 6.12 -19.28
C ALA A 144 -12.23 4.75 -19.25
N ASP A 145 -11.56 3.68 -19.67
CA ASP A 145 -12.14 2.36 -19.88
C ASP A 145 -11.76 1.32 -18.81
N VAL A 146 -10.91 1.64 -17.83
CA VAL A 146 -10.50 0.64 -16.83
C VAL A 146 -11.50 0.57 -15.68
N LEU A 147 -12.65 -0.04 -15.96
CA LEU A 147 -13.56 -0.53 -14.92
C LEU A 147 -13.01 -1.87 -14.41
N LEU A 148 -12.61 -1.94 -13.14
CA LEU A 148 -12.28 -3.24 -12.53
C LEU A 148 -13.45 -4.24 -12.69
N GLU A 149 -14.70 -3.74 -12.73
CA GLU A 149 -15.91 -4.51 -13.01
C GLU A 149 -15.97 -5.17 -14.42
N GLN A 150 -15.24 -4.68 -15.42
CA GLN A 150 -15.28 -5.26 -16.77
C GLN A 150 -14.54 -6.60 -16.90
N ALA A 151 -13.87 -7.07 -15.85
CA ALA A 151 -13.41 -8.46 -15.73
C ALA A 151 -14.51 -9.45 -15.29
N GLY A 152 -15.77 -9.00 -15.11
CA GLY A 152 -16.88 -9.89 -14.76
C GLY A 152 -18.20 -9.17 -14.46
N ARG A 153 -18.94 -8.83 -15.53
CA ARG A 153 -20.38 -8.49 -15.62
C ARG A 153 -21.03 -7.54 -14.58
N SER A 154 -21.57 -6.45 -15.15
CA SER A 154 -22.84 -5.74 -14.90
C SER A 154 -22.87 -4.45 -14.05
N ARG A 155 -23.06 -3.36 -14.82
CA ARG A 155 -23.62 -2.02 -14.59
C ARG A 155 -24.23 -1.65 -13.22
N ALA A 156 -23.74 -0.48 -12.77
CA ALA A 156 -24.45 0.69 -12.23
C ALA A 156 -25.25 0.53 -10.94
N GLY A 157 -24.74 1.15 -9.87
CA GLY A 157 -25.49 1.38 -8.65
C GLY A 157 -24.82 2.37 -7.69
N VAL A 158 -25.21 3.63 -7.83
CA VAL A 158 -25.30 4.74 -6.84
C VAL A 158 -24.02 5.19 -6.14
N ALA A 159 -23.74 6.49 -6.27
CA ALA A 159 -22.72 7.22 -5.55
C ALA A 159 -22.82 7.03 -4.03
N LEU A 160 -21.70 6.75 -3.37
CA LEU A 160 -21.54 7.03 -1.96
C LEU A 160 -20.92 8.43 -1.81
N PRO A 161 -21.54 9.34 -1.05
CA PRO A 161 -21.22 10.77 -1.03
C PRO A 161 -20.01 11.10 -0.13
N ASP A 162 -19.40 12.23 -0.48
CA ASP A 162 -18.51 13.10 0.31
C ASP A 162 -17.29 12.47 1.03
N LEU A 163 -16.11 12.69 0.45
CA LEU A 163 -14.82 12.20 0.96
C LEU A 163 -14.38 12.86 2.25
N ASP A 164 -14.87 14.06 2.55
CA ASP A 164 -14.58 14.75 3.80
C ASP A 164 -15.29 14.08 5.00
N SER A 165 -16.27 13.22 4.72
CA SER A 165 -17.00 12.41 5.72
C SER A 165 -16.51 10.96 5.81
N LEU A 166 -15.58 10.51 4.96
CA LEU A 166 -15.08 9.12 4.93
C LEU A 166 -13.99 8.90 5.99
N ILE A 167 -14.41 9.02 7.25
CA ILE A 167 -13.71 8.45 8.39
C ILE A 167 -13.68 6.92 8.20
N THR A 168 -12.47 6.37 8.16
CA THR A 168 -12.09 5.02 8.58
C THR A 168 -13.26 4.01 8.60
N THR A 169 -13.63 3.44 7.45
CA THR A 169 -14.60 2.32 7.44
C THR A 169 -13.91 0.98 7.67
N THR A 170 -12.87 0.94 8.50
CA THR A 170 -12.56 -0.32 9.18
C THR A 170 -13.70 -0.48 10.18
N PRO A 171 -14.58 -1.50 10.05
CA PRO A 171 -15.65 -1.68 11.01
C PRO A 171 -15.04 -1.66 12.41
N ALA A 172 -15.59 -0.83 13.31
CA ALA A 172 -15.04 -0.63 14.66
C ALA A 172 -14.88 -1.94 15.45
N ASP A 173 -15.57 -2.99 15.00
CA ASP A 173 -15.61 -4.33 15.59
C ASP A 173 -14.54 -5.28 15.04
N ILE A 174 -13.69 -4.86 14.08
CA ILE A 174 -12.60 -5.72 13.59
C ILE A 174 -11.43 -5.64 14.56
N THR A 175 -11.19 -6.74 15.28
CA THR A 175 -10.00 -6.91 16.11
C THR A 175 -8.73 -6.86 15.23
N PRO A 176 -7.81 -5.91 15.47
CA PRO A 176 -6.53 -5.87 14.78
C PRO A 176 -5.73 -7.16 14.95
N GLU A 177 -5.09 -7.64 13.89
CA GLU A 177 -4.18 -8.79 13.93
C GLU A 177 -2.82 -8.38 13.39
N ILE A 178 -1.76 -8.59 14.18
CA ILE A 178 -0.38 -8.39 13.73
C ILE A 178 -0.07 -9.43 12.66
N PRO A 179 0.38 -9.05 11.46
CA PRO A 179 0.79 -10.02 10.45
C PRO A 179 1.88 -10.95 11.00
N THR A 180 1.80 -12.23 10.68
CA THR A 180 2.69 -13.25 11.24
C THR A 180 4.16 -12.99 10.94
N TRP A 181 4.49 -12.39 9.78
CA TRP A 181 5.86 -11.97 9.44
C TRP A 181 6.33 -10.70 10.17
N ARG A 182 5.44 -9.97 10.85
CA ARG A 182 5.75 -8.83 11.72
C ARG A 182 5.79 -9.21 13.20
N ALA A 183 5.50 -10.46 13.56
CA ALA A 183 5.48 -10.95 14.93
C ALA A 183 6.75 -11.77 15.26
N PRO A 184 7.71 -11.25 16.07
CA PRO A 184 9.01 -11.89 16.32
C PRO A 184 8.98 -13.35 16.77
N GLN A 185 7.91 -13.76 17.43
CA GLN A 185 7.70 -15.10 17.96
C GLN A 185 7.16 -16.11 16.94
N HIS A 186 6.79 -15.68 15.74
CA HIS A 186 6.17 -16.54 14.73
C HIS A 186 7.20 -17.02 13.68
N PRO A 187 7.15 -18.29 13.20
CA PRO A 187 8.09 -18.81 12.19
C PRO A 187 8.23 -17.92 10.94
N ASP A 188 7.12 -17.39 10.43
CA ASP A 188 7.09 -16.47 9.29
C ASP A 188 7.97 -15.23 9.46
N TRP A 189 8.18 -14.77 10.70
CA TRP A 189 9.07 -13.65 10.98
C TRP A 189 10.51 -13.99 10.64
N HIS A 190 10.99 -15.19 10.97
CA HIS A 190 12.36 -15.59 10.66
C HIS A 190 12.64 -15.63 9.16
N HIS A 191 11.69 -16.16 8.38
CA HIS A 191 11.77 -16.14 6.91
C HIS A 191 11.78 -14.71 6.37
N PHE A 192 10.85 -13.87 6.84
CA PHE A 192 10.80 -12.48 6.41
C PHE A 192 12.07 -11.70 6.77
N GLN A 193 12.63 -11.90 7.97
CA GLN A 193 13.90 -11.31 8.36
C GLN A 193 15.07 -11.80 7.51
N ALA A 194 15.05 -13.06 7.05
CA ALA A 194 16.04 -13.55 6.09
C ALA A 194 15.93 -12.81 4.75
N ASP A 195 14.70 -12.60 4.25
CA ASP A 195 14.46 -11.84 3.02
C ASP A 195 14.90 -10.37 3.16
N LEU A 196 14.62 -9.74 4.31
CA LEU A 196 15.09 -8.39 4.64
C LEU A 196 16.62 -8.31 4.69
N ARG A 197 17.31 -9.32 5.21
CA ARG A 197 18.78 -9.36 5.23
C ARG A 197 19.37 -9.60 3.84
N ALA A 198 18.73 -10.44 3.03
CA ALA A 198 19.14 -10.63 1.64
C ALA A 198 19.07 -9.32 0.83
N ALA A 199 18.15 -8.41 1.20
CA ALA A 199 18.05 -7.05 0.64
C ALA A 199 19.34 -6.26 0.78
N GLN A 200 19.93 -6.30 1.97
CA GLN A 200 21.05 -5.47 2.35
C GLN A 200 22.35 -5.90 1.63
N HIS A 201 22.39 -7.16 1.16
CA HIS A 201 23.56 -7.77 0.54
C HIS A 201 23.44 -7.92 -0.99
N ALA A 202 22.28 -7.57 -1.58
CA ALA A 202 22.13 -7.58 -3.03
C ALA A 202 23.07 -6.52 -3.64
N PRO A 203 23.90 -6.86 -4.65
CA PRO A 203 24.81 -5.91 -5.26
C PRO A 203 23.99 -4.75 -5.82
N ALA A 204 24.35 -3.53 -5.42
CA ALA A 204 23.73 -2.29 -5.87
C ALA A 204 23.68 -2.26 -7.41
N ARG A 205 22.57 -2.71 -8.01
CA ARG A 205 22.32 -2.52 -9.45
C ARG A 205 22.41 -1.02 -9.70
N LYS A 206 23.45 -0.61 -10.45
CA LYS A 206 23.85 0.77 -10.77
C LYS A 206 22.77 1.79 -10.44
N TRP A 207 22.86 2.37 -9.24
CA TRP A 207 21.97 3.42 -8.80
C TRP A 207 22.12 4.58 -9.79
N ARG A 208 21.02 5.05 -10.36
CA ARG A 208 21.07 6.25 -11.20
C ARG A 208 21.56 7.41 -10.33
N PRO A 209 22.51 8.25 -10.79
CA PRO A 209 23.11 9.32 -9.97
C PRO A 209 22.11 10.34 -9.40
N SER A 210 20.89 10.43 -9.94
CA SER A 210 19.82 11.25 -9.38
C SER A 210 19.25 10.74 -8.04
N LEU A 211 19.46 9.46 -7.70
CA LEU A 211 18.86 8.81 -6.53
C LEU A 211 19.60 9.14 -5.22
N ALA A 212 20.94 9.06 -5.25
CA ALA A 212 21.78 9.37 -4.10
C ALA A 212 21.64 10.85 -3.68
N ALA A 213 21.50 11.75 -4.65
CA ALA A 213 21.25 13.17 -4.39
C ALA A 213 19.88 13.42 -3.74
N ARG A 214 18.83 12.67 -4.12
CA ARG A 214 17.48 12.79 -3.54
C ARG A 214 17.40 12.23 -2.13
N LEU A 215 18.06 11.10 -1.86
CA LEU A 215 18.16 10.50 -0.53
C LEU A 215 18.99 11.39 0.41
N ALA A 216 20.15 11.89 -0.05
CA ALA A 216 20.96 12.84 0.73
C ALA A 216 20.17 14.12 1.03
N HIS A 217 19.41 14.63 0.07
CA HIS A 217 18.56 15.81 0.28
C HIS A 217 17.38 15.57 1.22
N PHE A 218 16.80 14.36 1.22
CA PHE A 218 15.78 13.96 2.18
C PHE A 218 16.37 13.87 3.60
N LEU A 219 17.48 13.15 3.77
CA LEU A 219 18.11 12.94 5.08
C LEU A 219 18.75 14.21 5.67
N THR A 220 19.31 15.10 4.85
CA THR A 220 19.96 16.35 5.34
C THR A 220 18.98 17.41 5.82
N ARG A 221 17.72 17.41 5.39
CA ARG A 221 16.71 18.37 5.90
C ARG A 221 15.93 17.90 7.13
N HIS A 222 16.06 16.63 7.51
CA HIS A 222 15.41 16.07 8.71
C HIS A 222 16.40 15.90 9.88
N HIS A 223 17.64 16.35 9.72
CA HIS A 223 18.65 16.37 10.78
C HIS A 223 18.59 17.62 11.67
N THR A 224 17.68 18.58 11.40
CA THR A 224 17.58 19.85 12.15
C THR A 224 16.52 19.87 13.23
N ASP A 225 15.70 18.83 13.40
CA ASP A 225 14.65 18.79 14.44
C ASP A 225 14.76 17.51 15.29
N LEU A 226 15.87 17.38 16.02
CA LEU A 226 16.03 16.50 17.19
C LEU A 226 16.09 17.33 18.46
#